data_AF-A0A2D1KMP4-F1
#
_entry.id   AF-A0A2D1KMP4-F1
#
_cell.length_a   1.000
_cell.length_b   1.000
_cell.length_c   1.000
_cell.angle_alpha   90.00
_cell.angle_beta   90.00
_cell.angle_gamma   90.00
#
_symmetry.space_group_name_H-M   'P 1'
#
loop_
_entity.id
_entity.type
_entity.pdbx_description
1 polymer ?
#
loop_
_entity_poly.entity_id
_entity_poly.type
_entity_poly.pdbx_seq_one_letter_code
_entity_poly.pdbx_strand_id
1 'polypeptide(L)'
;MARKQKLLSQSKGNLTVLQQEAKYKAEILAKDGLPNLQKTPPHHLTGVAKQEYKRIIQSLGELPLRNLDRAELENYCTWYSIYKSVSKSLQKVDDQLAKAEQTLAVVEDELQQAEAIGSPEIIKSAAIKVDGAESACDQLESKRDREISRLDKATKNIKGLASDLGLNVNSRMQMNMPKGEEKEHHSLKGMFG
;
A
#
# COMPACT_ATOMS: atom_id res chain seq x y z
N MET A 1 14.30 13.67 0.22
CA MET A 1 12.83 13.61 0.36
C MET A 1 12.37 14.92 1.00
N ALA A 2 11.56 15.72 0.32
CA ALA A 2 11.02 16.96 0.89
C ALA A 2 10.07 16.62 2.06
N ARG A 3 10.23 17.30 3.20
CA ARG A 3 9.35 17.12 4.36
C ARG A 3 7.96 17.63 4.00
N LYS A 4 6.91 16.84 4.27
CA LYS A 4 5.52 17.27 4.10
C LYS A 4 5.30 18.62 4.80
N GLN A 5 4.90 19.63 4.02
CA GLN A 5 4.62 20.97 4.52
C GLN A 5 3.40 20.89 5.45
N LYS A 6 3.56 21.39 6.67
CA LYS A 6 2.45 21.52 7.63
C LYS A 6 1.69 22.81 7.32
N LEU A 7 0.36 22.75 7.45
CA LEU A 7 -0.48 23.94 7.43
C LEU A 7 0.04 24.98 8.42
N LEU A 8 -0.17 26.26 8.12
CA LEU A 8 0.26 27.36 8.98
C LEU A 8 -0.29 27.19 10.41
N SER A 9 -1.55 26.77 10.53
CA SER A 9 -2.22 26.46 11.80
C SER A 9 -1.60 25.31 12.61
N GLN A 10 -0.88 24.39 11.95
CA GLN A 10 -0.24 23.23 12.59
C GLN A 10 1.26 23.43 12.84
N SER A 11 1.81 24.56 12.40
CA SER A 11 3.23 24.84 12.46
C SER A 11 3.61 25.43 13.83
N LYS A 12 4.16 24.59 14.73
CA LYS A 12 4.67 25.00 16.06
C LYS A 12 5.99 25.79 16.05
N GLY A 13 6.42 26.29 14.89
CA GLY A 13 7.67 27.04 14.75
C GLY A 13 7.46 28.54 14.95
N ASN A 14 8.46 29.25 15.47
CA ASN A 14 8.50 30.73 15.53
C ASN A 14 8.75 31.30 14.12
N LEU A 15 7.70 31.28 13.27
CA LEU A 15 7.75 31.78 11.90
C LEU A 15 7.66 33.31 11.87
N THR A 16 8.47 33.96 11.03
CA THR A 16 8.36 35.40 10.78
C THR A 16 7.07 35.74 10.04
N VAL A 17 6.57 36.97 10.16
CA VAL A 17 5.32 37.42 9.51
C VAL A 17 5.32 37.14 7.99
N LEU A 18 6.46 37.37 7.33
CA LEU A 18 6.64 37.05 5.89
C LEU A 18 6.53 35.56 5.58
N GLN A 19 7.04 34.68 6.45
CA GLN A 19 6.92 33.23 6.28
C GLN A 19 5.48 32.74 6.51
N GLN A 20 4.74 33.39 7.41
CA GLN A 20 3.33 33.09 7.66
C GLN A 20 2.47 33.50 6.44
N GLU A 21 2.67 34.70 5.91
CA GLU A 21 2.01 35.16 4.68
C GLU A 21 2.32 34.28 3.47
N ALA A 22 3.57 33.86 3.30
CA ALA A 22 3.96 32.97 2.21
C ALA A 22 3.25 31.61 2.31
N LYS A 23 3.14 31.04 3.51
CA LYS A 23 2.39 29.79 3.74
C LYS A 23 0.89 29.97 3.53
N TYR A 24 0.31 31.04 4.03
CA TYR A 24 -1.12 31.34 3.83
C TYR A 24 -1.46 31.55 2.36
N LYS A 25 -0.63 32.32 1.62
CA LYS A 25 -0.76 32.49 0.18
C LYS A 25 -0.60 31.15 -0.55
N ALA A 26 0.34 30.29 -0.16
CA ALA A 26 0.46 28.94 -0.73
C ALA A 26 -0.80 28.08 -0.46
N GLU A 27 -1.41 28.20 0.72
CA GLU A 27 -2.66 27.50 1.06
C GLU A 27 -3.85 28.02 0.23
N ILE A 28 -3.97 29.33 0.05
CA ILE A 28 -5.04 29.95 -0.76
C ILE A 28 -4.84 29.68 -2.25
N LEU A 29 -3.61 29.82 -2.77
CA LEU A 29 -3.26 29.48 -4.15
C LEU A 29 -3.44 27.98 -4.43
N ALA A 30 -3.22 27.13 -3.43
CA ALA A 30 -3.57 25.72 -3.55
C ALA A 30 -5.09 25.52 -3.54
N LYS A 31 -5.86 26.30 -2.76
CA LYS A 31 -7.33 26.23 -2.62
C LYS A 31 -8.09 26.69 -3.87
N ASP A 32 -7.71 27.81 -4.47
CA ASP A 32 -8.51 28.50 -5.48
C ASP A 32 -8.13 28.12 -6.92
N GLY A 33 -9.05 27.45 -7.62
CA GLY A 33 -9.06 27.41 -9.10
C GLY A 33 -8.98 26.03 -9.74
N LEU A 34 -8.78 24.94 -8.98
CA LEU A 34 -8.69 23.59 -9.55
C LEU A 34 -10.05 22.87 -9.54
N PRO A 35 -10.46 22.27 -10.68
CA PRO A 35 -11.73 21.58 -10.76
C PRO A 35 -11.79 20.38 -9.80
N ASN A 36 -12.98 20.14 -9.25
CA ASN A 36 -13.28 19.00 -8.41
C ASN A 36 -12.90 17.68 -9.09
N LEU A 37 -12.50 16.70 -8.28
CA LEU A 37 -12.12 15.38 -8.75
C LEU A 37 -13.23 14.74 -9.60
N GLN A 38 -12.84 14.14 -10.72
CA GLN A 38 -13.75 13.41 -11.60
C GLN A 38 -14.47 12.30 -10.82
N LYS A 39 -15.80 12.33 -10.78
CA LYS A 39 -16.60 11.31 -10.06
C LYS A 39 -16.61 9.96 -10.78
N THR A 40 -16.47 9.98 -12.11
CA THR A 40 -16.50 8.77 -12.93
C THR A 40 -15.09 8.19 -13.07
N PRO A 41 -14.92 6.86 -12.90
CA PRO A 41 -13.62 6.24 -13.09
C PRO A 41 -13.14 6.39 -14.55
N PRO A 42 -11.86 6.72 -14.77
CA PRO A 42 -11.21 6.74 -16.08
C PRO A 42 -11.38 5.43 -16.87
N HIS A 43 -11.34 5.53 -18.20
CA HIS A 43 -11.55 4.38 -19.09
C HIS A 43 -10.46 3.32 -18.97
N HIS A 44 -9.21 3.72 -18.71
CA HIS A 44 -8.07 2.80 -18.56
C HIS A 44 -8.05 2.03 -17.24
N LEU A 45 -8.81 2.46 -16.22
CA LEU A 45 -8.96 1.70 -14.99
C LEU A 45 -9.92 0.53 -15.20
N THR A 46 -9.42 -0.69 -14.97
CA THR A 46 -10.17 -1.93 -15.21
C THR A 46 -10.32 -2.77 -13.95
N GLY A 47 -11.32 -3.67 -13.94
CA GLY A 47 -11.51 -4.67 -12.88
C GLY A 47 -11.62 -4.11 -11.46
N VAL A 48 -10.77 -4.64 -10.56
CA VAL A 48 -10.75 -4.28 -9.13
C VAL A 48 -10.40 -2.82 -8.91
N ALA A 49 -9.48 -2.26 -9.71
CA ALA A 49 -9.08 -0.86 -9.59
C ALA A 49 -10.26 0.09 -9.84
N LYS A 50 -11.10 -0.22 -10.83
CA LYS A 50 -12.31 0.55 -11.14
C LYS A 50 -13.35 0.48 -10.01
N GLN A 51 -13.49 -0.67 -9.37
CA GLN A 51 -14.39 -0.84 -8.22
C GLN A 51 -13.89 -0.04 -7.02
N GLU A 52 -12.59 -0.08 -6.77
CA GLU A 52 -11.97 0.67 -5.67
C GLU A 52 -12.09 2.18 -5.86
N TYR A 53 -11.88 2.67 -7.09
CA TYR A 53 -12.11 4.08 -7.43
C TYR A 53 -13.54 4.51 -7.07
N LYS A 54 -14.55 3.74 -7.47
CA LYS A 54 -15.96 4.03 -7.15
C LYS A 54 -16.19 4.05 -5.63
N ARG A 55 -15.64 3.08 -4.90
CA ARG A 55 -15.76 2.99 -3.44
C ARG A 55 -15.18 4.22 -2.74
N ILE A 56 -13.99 4.65 -3.16
CA ILE A 56 -13.31 5.83 -2.59
C ILE A 56 -14.10 7.09 -2.88
N ILE A 57 -14.52 7.32 -4.13
CA ILE A 57 -15.32 8.50 -4.51
C ILE A 57 -16.63 8.57 -3.72
N GLN A 58 -17.30 7.44 -3.46
CA GLN A 58 -18.50 7.40 -2.62
C GLN A 58 -18.22 7.72 -1.15
N SER A 59 -17.03 7.37 -0.65
CA SER A 59 -16.62 7.54 0.75
C SER A 59 -15.87 8.86 1.02
N LEU A 60 -15.62 9.67 -0.01
CA LEU A 60 -14.78 10.87 0.07
C LEU A 60 -15.41 11.97 0.95
N GLY A 61 -16.74 12.05 1.01
CA GLY A 61 -17.46 13.09 1.75
C GLY A 61 -17.05 14.50 1.30
N GLU A 62 -16.69 15.35 2.26
CA GLU A 62 -16.28 16.75 2.04
C GLU A 62 -14.76 16.94 1.88
N LEU A 63 -13.99 15.86 1.66
CA LEU A 63 -12.55 15.99 1.48
C LEU A 63 -12.23 16.89 0.27
N PRO A 64 -11.32 17.87 0.40
CA PRO A 64 -10.97 18.80 -0.67
C PRO A 64 -10.01 18.16 -1.68
N LEU A 65 -10.37 16.98 -2.21
CA LEU A 65 -9.61 16.30 -3.27
C LEU A 65 -9.97 16.88 -4.63
N ARG A 66 -8.94 17.22 -5.39
CA ARG A 66 -9.03 17.91 -6.67
C ARG A 66 -8.62 17.01 -7.83
N ASN A 67 -8.88 17.45 -9.05
CA ASN A 67 -8.39 16.75 -10.24
C ASN A 67 -6.86 16.65 -10.31
N LEU A 68 -6.11 17.49 -9.58
CA LEU A 68 -4.66 17.34 -9.47
C LEU A 68 -4.28 16.01 -8.78
N ASP A 69 -5.06 15.62 -7.77
CA ASP A 69 -4.85 14.39 -7.00
C ASP A 69 -5.34 13.14 -7.75
N ARG A 70 -5.92 13.32 -8.94
CA ARG A 70 -6.49 12.24 -9.76
C ARG A 70 -5.45 11.18 -10.09
N ALA A 71 -4.25 11.59 -10.51
CA ALA A 71 -3.18 10.66 -10.85
C ALA A 71 -2.76 9.80 -9.64
N GLU A 72 -2.71 10.41 -8.45
CA GLU A 72 -2.39 9.69 -7.21
C GLU A 72 -3.50 8.71 -6.84
N LEU A 73 -4.76 9.10 -7.00
CA LEU A 73 -5.90 8.19 -6.77
C LEU A 73 -5.94 7.04 -7.77
N GLU A 74 -5.67 7.29 -9.05
CA GLU A 74 -5.59 6.23 -10.07
C GLU A 74 -4.46 5.24 -9.76
N ASN A 75 -3.30 5.75 -9.33
CA ASN A 75 -2.19 4.93 -8.87
C ASN A 75 -2.56 4.12 -7.63
N TYR A 76 -3.26 4.72 -6.67
CA TYR A 76 -3.73 4.02 -5.48
C TYR A 76 -4.63 2.84 -5.87
N CYS A 77 -5.61 3.08 -6.73
CA CYS A 77 -6.54 2.06 -7.21
C CYS A 77 -5.81 0.92 -7.94
N THR A 78 -4.81 1.26 -8.74
CA THR A 78 -3.97 0.28 -9.45
C THR A 78 -3.18 -0.59 -8.48
N TRP A 79 -2.51 0.02 -7.49
CA TRP A 79 -1.79 -0.72 -6.45
C TRP A 79 -2.70 -1.58 -5.60
N TYR A 80 -3.92 -1.12 -5.30
CA TYR A 80 -4.93 -1.91 -4.60
C TYR A 80 -5.36 -3.15 -5.40
N SER A 81 -5.52 -3.02 -6.72
CA SER A 81 -5.78 -4.16 -7.60
C SER A 81 -4.64 -5.17 -7.59
N ILE A 82 -3.39 -4.69 -7.68
CA ILE A 82 -2.18 -5.54 -7.61
C ILE A 82 -2.14 -6.26 -6.26
N TYR A 83 -2.32 -5.54 -5.16
CA TYR A 83 -2.39 -6.11 -3.80
C TYR A 83 -3.38 -7.28 -3.74
N LYS A 84 -4.62 -7.07 -4.20
CA LYS A 84 -5.66 -8.12 -4.18
C LYS A 84 -5.30 -9.32 -5.06
N SER A 85 -4.64 -9.10 -6.20
CA SER A 85 -4.18 -10.20 -7.05
C SER A 85 -3.04 -10.99 -6.43
N VAL A 86 -2.07 -10.31 -5.80
CA VAL A 86 -0.92 -10.94 -5.15
C VAL A 86 -1.38 -11.71 -3.92
N SER A 87 -2.30 -11.17 -3.10
CA SER A 87 -2.86 -11.91 -1.97
C SER A 87 -3.52 -13.23 -2.40
N LYS A 88 -4.24 -13.23 -3.52
CA LYS A 88 -4.82 -14.47 -4.07
C LYS A 88 -3.78 -15.44 -4.61
N SER A 89 -2.72 -14.91 -5.23
CA SER A 89 -1.59 -15.70 -5.75
C SER A 89 -0.83 -16.37 -4.60
N LEU A 90 -0.54 -15.61 -3.54
CA LEU A 90 0.11 -16.08 -2.33
C LEU A 90 -0.66 -17.21 -1.67
N GLN A 91 -1.99 -17.04 -1.47
CA GLN A 91 -2.83 -18.11 -0.91
C GLN A 91 -2.73 -19.41 -1.72
N LYS A 92 -2.73 -19.32 -3.06
CA LYS A 92 -2.58 -20.52 -3.92
C LYS A 92 -1.21 -21.17 -3.75
N VAL A 93 -0.16 -20.37 -3.56
CA VAL A 93 1.19 -20.90 -3.32
C VAL A 93 1.26 -21.56 -1.96
N ASP A 94 0.67 -20.98 -0.92
CA ASP A 94 0.59 -21.58 0.41
C ASP A 94 -0.18 -22.91 0.37
N ASP A 95 -1.31 -22.97 -0.35
CA ASP A 95 -2.07 -24.21 -0.56
C ASP A 95 -1.27 -25.28 -1.34
N GLN A 96 -0.39 -24.86 -2.26
CA GLN A 96 0.50 -25.76 -3.01
C GLN A 96 1.64 -26.26 -2.13
N LEU A 97 2.23 -25.38 -1.32
CA LEU A 97 3.32 -25.71 -0.41
C LEU A 97 2.85 -26.72 0.63
N ALA A 98 1.68 -26.52 1.25
CA ALA A 98 1.12 -27.47 2.21
C ALA A 98 0.95 -28.89 1.62
N LYS A 99 0.58 -29.00 0.34
CA LYS A 99 0.48 -30.29 -0.36
C LYS A 99 1.84 -30.90 -0.66
N ALA A 100 2.83 -30.07 -1.01
CA ALA A 100 4.18 -30.50 -1.28
C ALA A 100 4.86 -31.01 0.01
N GLU A 101 4.72 -30.29 1.12
CA GLU A 101 5.18 -30.69 2.45
C GLU A 101 4.54 -32.02 2.89
N GLN A 102 3.24 -32.20 2.66
CA GLN A 102 2.58 -33.47 2.95
C GLN A 102 3.13 -34.62 2.08
N THR A 103 3.44 -34.35 0.81
CA THR A 103 4.04 -35.34 -0.09
C THR A 103 5.46 -35.70 0.35
N LEU A 104 6.26 -34.70 0.75
CA LEU A 104 7.60 -34.90 1.26
C LEU A 104 7.58 -35.82 2.49
N ALA A 105 6.72 -35.55 3.47
CA ALA A 105 6.57 -36.39 4.66
C ALA A 105 6.25 -37.87 4.34
N VAL A 106 5.34 -38.12 3.38
CA VAL A 106 5.02 -39.49 2.95
C VAL A 106 6.22 -40.19 2.34
N VAL A 107 7.01 -39.47 1.53
CA VAL A 107 8.18 -40.04 0.85
C VAL A 107 9.35 -40.24 1.82
N GLU A 108 9.51 -39.38 2.82
CA GLU A 108 10.44 -39.58 3.93
C GLU A 108 10.10 -40.83 4.75
N ASP A 109 8.81 -41.06 5.04
CA ASP A 109 8.35 -42.30 5.69
C ASP A 109 8.61 -43.54 4.83
N GLU A 110 8.41 -43.45 3.50
CA GLU A 110 8.76 -44.53 2.56
C GLU A 110 10.27 -44.86 2.59
N LEU A 111 11.12 -43.84 2.70
CA LEU A 111 12.57 -44.02 2.80
C LEU A 111 12.95 -44.75 4.09
N GLN A 112 12.39 -44.33 5.24
CA GLN A 112 12.62 -45.00 6.53
C GLN A 112 12.21 -46.47 6.49
N GLN A 113 11.07 -46.79 5.86
CA GLN A 113 10.63 -48.17 5.68
C GLN A 113 11.58 -48.97 4.78
N ALA A 114 12.07 -48.37 3.69
CA ALA A 114 13.03 -49.00 2.79
C ALA A 114 14.37 -49.29 3.49
N GLU A 115 14.84 -48.37 4.33
CA GLU A 115 16.04 -48.54 5.15
C GLU A 115 15.89 -49.67 6.17
N ALA A 116 14.72 -49.80 6.80
CA ALA A 116 14.41 -50.89 7.73
C ALA A 116 14.42 -52.28 7.05
N ILE A 117 14.02 -52.35 5.78
CA ILE A 117 14.07 -53.58 4.97
C ILE A 117 15.51 -53.92 4.56
N GLY A 118 16.38 -52.91 4.40
CA GLY A 118 17.79 -53.08 4.07
C GLY A 118 18.09 -53.43 2.61
N SER A 119 17.14 -53.19 1.68
CA SER A 119 17.34 -53.42 0.24
C SER A 119 17.92 -52.18 -0.45
N PRO A 120 19.16 -52.22 -0.98
CA PRO A 120 19.83 -51.04 -1.55
C PRO A 120 19.11 -50.41 -2.74
N GLU A 121 18.43 -51.22 -3.56
CA GLU A 121 17.70 -50.72 -4.73
C GLU A 121 16.48 -49.88 -4.33
N ILE A 122 15.74 -50.33 -3.31
CA ILE A 122 14.54 -49.65 -2.83
C ILE A 122 14.94 -48.33 -2.16
N ILE A 123 15.98 -48.34 -1.31
CA ILE A 123 16.51 -47.15 -0.65
C ILE A 123 16.91 -46.10 -1.68
N LYS A 124 17.68 -46.49 -2.71
CA LYS A 124 18.09 -45.56 -3.78
C LYS A 124 16.89 -44.96 -4.50
N SER A 125 15.85 -45.76 -4.77
CA SER A 125 14.64 -45.26 -5.42
C SER A 125 13.84 -44.28 -4.54
N ALA A 126 13.74 -44.54 -3.24
CA ALA A 126 13.06 -43.67 -2.29
C ALA A 126 13.81 -42.36 -2.08
N ALA A 127 15.14 -42.40 -1.96
CA ALA A 127 15.98 -41.21 -1.84
C ALA A 127 15.81 -40.25 -3.04
N ILE A 128 15.76 -40.78 -4.26
CA ILE A 128 15.50 -39.95 -5.46
C ILE A 128 14.14 -39.26 -5.38
N LYS A 129 13.12 -39.91 -4.81
CA LYS A 129 11.80 -39.29 -4.63
C LYS A 129 11.86 -38.18 -3.58
N VAL A 130 12.60 -38.38 -2.47
CA VAL A 130 12.80 -37.36 -1.43
C VAL A 130 13.45 -36.13 -2.04
N ASP A 131 14.60 -36.29 -2.72
CA ASP A 131 15.33 -35.20 -3.37
C ASP A 131 14.42 -34.40 -4.34
N GLY A 132 13.56 -35.12 -5.09
CA GLY A 132 12.60 -34.51 -6.00
C GLY A 132 11.49 -33.73 -5.29
N ALA A 133 10.99 -34.23 -4.17
CA ALA A 133 9.97 -33.57 -3.35
C ALA A 133 10.54 -32.35 -2.61
N GLU A 134 11.74 -32.44 -2.04
CA GLU A 134 12.47 -31.32 -1.43
C GLU A 134 12.68 -30.21 -2.46
N SER A 135 13.19 -30.56 -3.65
CA SER A 135 13.39 -29.60 -4.75
C SER A 135 12.10 -28.89 -5.16
N ALA A 136 10.94 -29.57 -5.09
CA ALA A 136 9.65 -28.97 -5.37
C ALA A 136 9.20 -28.01 -4.27
N CYS A 137 9.45 -28.35 -3.00
CA CYS A 137 9.19 -27.47 -1.85
C CYS A 137 10.03 -26.20 -1.94
N ASP A 138 11.34 -26.32 -2.19
CA ASP A 138 12.25 -25.17 -2.35
C ASP A 138 11.80 -24.19 -3.44
N GLN A 139 11.32 -24.72 -4.57
CA GLN A 139 10.80 -23.90 -5.66
C GLN A 139 9.53 -23.13 -5.25
N LEU A 140 8.66 -23.77 -4.49
CA LEU A 140 7.42 -23.16 -3.98
C LEU A 140 7.72 -22.12 -2.90
N GLU A 141 8.67 -22.37 -2.00
CA GLU A 141 9.13 -21.39 -1.02
C GLU A 141 9.74 -20.16 -1.68
N SER A 142 10.63 -20.35 -2.65
CA SER A 142 11.20 -19.23 -3.42
C SER A 142 10.12 -18.42 -4.13
N LYS A 143 9.06 -19.08 -4.63
CA LYS A 143 7.91 -18.42 -5.24
C LYS A 143 7.08 -17.67 -4.19
N ARG A 144 6.83 -18.24 -3.02
CA ARG A 144 6.14 -17.61 -1.89
C ARG A 144 6.84 -16.32 -1.50
N ASP A 145 8.15 -16.34 -1.34
CA ASP A 145 8.95 -15.17 -0.95
C ASP A 145 8.87 -14.04 -1.99
N ARG A 146 8.86 -14.37 -3.28
CA ARG A 146 8.65 -13.38 -4.36
C ARG A 146 7.28 -12.72 -4.25
N GLU A 147 6.24 -13.48 -3.96
CA GLU A 147 4.88 -12.95 -3.81
C GLU A 147 4.76 -12.10 -2.53
N ILE A 148 5.39 -12.51 -1.42
CA ILE A 148 5.47 -11.70 -0.20
C ILE A 148 6.17 -10.35 -0.49
N SER A 149 7.28 -10.38 -1.21
CA SER A 149 8.01 -9.15 -1.60
C SER A 149 7.15 -8.22 -2.47
N ARG A 150 6.41 -8.77 -3.43
CA ARG A 150 5.44 -8.01 -4.25
C ARG A 150 4.32 -7.42 -3.39
N LEU A 151 3.81 -8.20 -2.43
CA LEU A 151 2.75 -7.76 -1.52
C LEU A 151 3.22 -6.62 -0.62
N ASP A 152 4.44 -6.71 -0.08
CA ASP A 152 5.06 -5.65 0.72
C ASP A 152 5.23 -4.36 -0.11
N LYS A 153 5.73 -4.48 -1.35
CA LYS A 153 5.84 -3.34 -2.27
C LYS A 153 4.48 -2.69 -2.54
N ALA A 154 3.45 -3.47 -2.83
CA ALA A 154 2.10 -2.95 -3.05
C ALA A 154 1.58 -2.26 -1.78
N THR A 155 1.76 -2.88 -0.62
CA THR A 155 1.32 -2.35 0.68
C THR A 155 2.01 -1.02 1.03
N LYS A 156 3.31 -0.90 0.78
CA LYS A 156 4.07 0.36 1.00
C LYS A 156 3.55 1.48 0.11
N ASN A 157 3.30 1.22 -1.18
CA ASN A 157 2.74 2.20 -2.10
C ASN A 157 1.33 2.62 -1.71
N ILE A 158 0.45 1.67 -1.34
CA ILE A 158 -0.91 1.95 -0.85
C ILE A 158 -0.85 2.84 0.39
N LYS A 159 0.02 2.53 1.37
CA LYS A 159 0.17 3.33 2.59
C LYS A 159 0.66 4.75 2.30
N GLY A 160 1.64 4.90 1.39
CA GLY A 160 2.14 6.19 0.95
C GLY A 160 1.04 7.05 0.32
N LEU A 161 0.41 6.53 -0.73
CA LEU A 161 -0.66 7.21 -1.46
C LEU A 161 -1.88 7.49 -0.58
N ALA A 162 -2.25 6.59 0.34
CA ALA A 162 -3.32 6.83 1.30
C ALA A 162 -2.99 8.00 2.27
N SER A 163 -1.71 8.17 2.61
CA SER A 163 -1.28 9.29 3.44
C SER A 163 -1.31 10.61 2.68
N ASP A 164 -0.92 10.60 1.41
CA ASP A 164 -0.91 11.78 0.53
C ASP A 164 -2.34 12.25 0.23
N LEU A 165 -3.23 11.31 -0.11
CA LEU A 165 -4.65 11.58 -0.39
C LEU A 165 -5.52 11.86 0.85
N GLY A 166 -4.96 11.85 2.07
CA GLY A 166 -5.75 12.05 3.29
C GLY A 166 -6.75 10.93 3.59
N LEU A 167 -6.54 9.73 3.07
CA LEU A 167 -7.45 8.59 3.24
C LEU A 167 -7.29 7.90 4.60
N ASN A 168 -6.22 8.18 5.34
CA ASN A 168 -6.01 7.64 6.68
C ASN A 168 -6.42 8.62 7.79
N VAL A 169 -6.79 8.07 8.96
CA VAL A 169 -7.29 8.84 10.11
C VAL A 169 -6.29 9.87 10.59
N ASN A 170 -4.99 9.55 10.63
CA ASN A 170 -3.96 10.49 11.10
C ASN A 170 -3.85 11.72 10.18
N SER A 171 -3.86 11.52 8.86
CA SER A 171 -3.88 12.60 7.87
C SER A 171 -5.17 13.42 8.01
N ARG A 172 -6.32 12.77 8.23
CA ARG A 172 -7.60 13.47 8.46
C ARG A 172 -7.63 14.25 9.77
N MET A 173 -7.10 13.69 10.84
CA MET A 173 -6.97 14.36 12.13
C MET A 173 -6.03 15.55 12.03
N GLN A 174 -4.97 15.48 11.22
CA GLN A 174 -4.19 16.66 10.91
C GLN A 174 -5.06 17.69 10.17
N MET A 175 -5.69 17.32 9.05
CA MET A 175 -6.53 18.24 8.27
C MET A 175 -7.66 18.90 9.08
N ASN A 176 -8.27 18.16 10.01
CA ASN A 176 -9.42 18.58 10.80
C ASN A 176 -9.08 18.94 12.26
N MET A 177 -7.81 18.97 12.65
CA MET A 177 -7.42 19.32 14.01
C MET A 177 -7.94 20.74 14.31
N PRO A 178 -8.65 20.96 15.43
CA PRO A 178 -9.13 22.28 15.79
C PRO A 178 -7.93 23.23 15.78
N LYS A 179 -8.07 24.31 15.03
CA LYS A 179 -7.06 25.37 14.98
C LYS A 179 -6.92 25.85 16.43
N GLY A 180 -5.83 25.50 17.11
CA GLY A 180 -5.47 26.19 18.34
C GLY A 180 -5.42 27.67 17.99
N GLU A 181 -6.15 28.49 18.76
CA GLU A 181 -6.38 29.93 18.61
C GLU A 181 -5.79 30.50 17.32
N GLU A 182 -6.66 30.86 16.36
CA GLU A 182 -6.24 31.60 15.17
C GLU A 182 -5.32 32.73 15.63
N LYS A 183 -4.01 32.59 15.39
CA LYS A 183 -3.11 33.71 15.55
C LYS A 183 -3.63 34.71 14.54
N GLU A 184 -4.26 35.78 15.02
CA GLU A 184 -4.75 36.85 14.17
C GLU A 184 -3.63 37.20 13.20
N HIS A 185 -3.91 37.02 11.91
CA HIS A 185 -2.94 37.29 10.88
C HIS A 185 -2.80 38.81 10.78
N HIS A 186 -1.93 39.40 11.60
CA HIS A 186 -1.57 40.81 11.49
C HIS A 186 -0.78 40.99 10.19
N SER A 187 -1.49 41.38 9.13
CA SER A 187 -0.85 41.86 7.91
C SER A 187 -0.01 43.08 8.24
N LEU A 188 1.19 43.18 7.68
CA LEU A 188 2.01 44.40 7.77
C LEU A 188 1.25 45.65 7.31
N LYS A 189 0.23 45.49 6.46
CA LYS A 189 -0.65 46.56 5.98
C LYS A 189 -1.60 47.11 7.06
N GLY A 190 -1.89 46.35 8.11
CA GLY A 190 -2.71 46.78 9.25
C GLY A 190 -1.90 47.39 10.42
N MET A 191 -0.57 47.30 10.38
CA MET A 191 0.30 47.85 11.44
C MET A 191 0.77 49.29 11.15
N PHE A 192 0.60 49.76 9.90
CA PHE A 192 1.05 51.08 9.43
C PHE A 192 -0.08 51.86 8.73
N GLY A 193 -1.34 51.48 8.94
CA GLY A 193 -2.53 52.12 8.39
C GLY A 193 -3.30 52.92 9.44
#